data_AF-A0A1C0VE89-F1
#
_entry.id   AF-A0A1C0VE89-F1
#
_cell.length_a   1.000
_cell.length_b   1.000
_cell.length_c   1.000
_cell.angle_alpha   90.00
_cell.angle_beta   90.00
_cell.angle_gamma   90.00
#
_symmetry.space_group_name_H-M   'P 1'
#
loop_
_entity.id
_entity.type
_entity.pdbx_description
1 polymer ?
#
loop_
_entity_poly.entity_id
_entity_poly.type
_entity_poly.pdbx_seq_one_letter_code
_entity_poly.pdbx_strand_id
1 'polypeptide(L)'
;MSAFSSSNLPTTVDTLEKLIVWAGAAFHKLNRTTTAVEGTGTPSRIAQFGIYTVESNNTDRVIMRQSLALDPDYAIDGKPIWENVQQVSTEAIPSEFLP
;
A
#
# COMPACT_ATOMS: atom_id res chain seq x y z
N MET A 1 -0.55 9.62 -8.54
CA MET A 1 -0.83 8.42 -7.71
C MET A 1 -1.88 7.55 -8.41
N SER A 2 -2.00 6.24 -8.11
CA SER A 2 -3.16 5.46 -8.59
C SER A 2 -4.43 6.23 -8.24
N ALA A 3 -5.26 6.55 -9.23
CA ALA A 3 -6.34 7.50 -9.03
C ALA A 3 -7.32 6.95 -7.98
N PHE A 4 -7.52 7.71 -6.89
CA PHE A 4 -8.41 7.38 -5.78
C PHE A 4 -9.29 8.59 -5.50
N SER A 5 -10.60 8.35 -5.35
CA SER A 5 -11.52 9.31 -4.75
C SER A 5 -12.11 8.75 -3.46
N SER A 6 -12.56 9.62 -2.55
CA SER A 6 -13.24 9.21 -1.32
C SER A 6 -14.48 8.34 -1.59
N SER A 7 -15.14 8.52 -2.74
CA SER A 7 -16.28 7.69 -3.16
C SER A 7 -15.90 6.25 -3.53
N ASN A 8 -14.61 5.93 -3.71
CA ASN A 8 -14.15 4.56 -3.90
C ASN A 8 -13.99 3.80 -2.58
N LEU A 9 -14.02 4.48 -1.44
CA LEU A 9 -13.85 3.86 -0.14
C LEU A 9 -15.18 3.21 0.30
N PRO A 10 -15.23 1.89 0.58
CA PRO A 10 -16.42 1.26 1.12
C PRO A 10 -16.82 1.90 2.46
N THR A 11 -18.12 2.07 2.70
CA THR A 11 -18.64 2.69 3.94
C THR A 11 -18.29 1.90 5.21
N THR A 12 -17.92 0.62 5.05
CA THR A 12 -17.47 -0.26 6.14
C THR A 12 -16.02 0.00 6.56
N VAL A 13 -15.25 0.75 5.76
CA VAL A 13 -13.88 1.20 6.07
C VAL A 13 -13.95 2.50 6.86
N ASP A 14 -14.32 2.36 8.13
CA ASP A 14 -14.62 3.44 9.08
C ASP A 14 -13.58 3.59 10.20
N THR A 15 -12.51 2.78 10.18
CA THR A 15 -11.37 2.90 11.10
C THR A 15 -10.04 2.99 10.35
N LEU A 16 -9.01 3.51 11.02
CA LEU A 16 -7.68 3.63 10.46
C LEU A 16 -7.09 2.26 10.10
N GLU A 17 -7.31 1.23 10.92
CA GLU A 17 -6.84 -0.13 10.67
C GLU A 17 -7.50 -0.72 9.42
N LYS A 18 -8.81 -0.52 9.26
CA LYS A 18 -9.53 -0.94 8.06
C LYS A 18 -9.02 -0.19 6.83
N LEU A 19 -8.74 1.11 6.95
CA LEU A 19 -8.19 1.91 5.86
C LEU A 19 -6.80 1.43 5.45
N ILE A 20 -5.91 1.15 6.40
CA ILE A 20 -4.58 0.58 6.15
C ILE A 20 -4.71 -0.74 5.40
N VAL A 21 -5.58 -1.65 5.87
CA VAL A 21 -5.77 -2.95 5.24
C VAL A 21 -6.34 -2.83 3.84
N TRP A 22 -7.38 -2.01 3.65
CA TRP A 22 -7.99 -1.79 2.35
C TRP A 22 -6.99 -1.19 1.35
N ALA A 23 -6.29 -0.12 1.74
CA ALA A 23 -5.33 0.56 0.87
C ALA A 23 -4.15 -0.35 0.51
N GLY A 24 -3.59 -1.06 1.50
CA GLY A 24 -2.48 -2.00 1.28
C GLY A 24 -2.87 -3.20 0.41
N ALA A 25 -4.08 -3.73 0.57
CA ALA A 25 -4.59 -4.84 -0.25
C ALA A 25 -4.86 -4.40 -1.69
N ALA A 26 -5.52 -3.25 -1.89
CA ALA A 26 -5.78 -2.68 -3.21
C ALA A 26 -4.47 -2.38 -3.94
N PHE A 27 -3.51 -1.75 -3.25
CA PHE A 27 -2.19 -1.45 -3.80
C PHE A 27 -1.40 -2.72 -4.14
N HIS A 28 -1.45 -3.75 -3.30
CA HIS A 28 -0.85 -5.06 -3.61
C HIS A 28 -1.51 -5.70 -4.84
N LYS A 29 -2.83 -5.66 -4.95
CA LYS A 29 -3.53 -6.25 -6.10
C LYS A 29 -3.10 -5.60 -7.41
N LEU A 30 -2.94 -4.29 -7.43
CA LEU A 30 -2.47 -3.52 -8.58
C LEU A 30 -1.00 -3.76 -8.92
N ASN A 31 -0.14 -3.93 -7.90
CA ASN A 31 1.32 -3.91 -8.07
C ASN A 31 2.00 -5.24 -7.68
N ARG A 32 1.27 -6.36 -7.72
CA ARG A 32 1.72 -7.68 -7.22
C ARG A 32 3.03 -8.20 -7.84
N THR A 33 3.35 -7.77 -9.06
CA THR A 33 4.57 -8.15 -9.79
C THR A 33 5.57 -7.01 -9.92
N THR A 34 5.23 -5.80 -9.48
CA THR A 34 6.11 -4.64 -9.56
C THR A 34 7.24 -4.81 -8.55
N THR A 35 8.47 -4.54 -8.98
CA THR A 35 9.67 -4.69 -8.16
C THR A 35 10.51 -3.41 -8.17
N ALA A 36 11.27 -3.21 -7.10
CA ALA A 36 12.32 -2.21 -6.98
C ALA A 36 13.60 -2.89 -6.51
N VAL A 37 14.75 -2.35 -6.92
CA VAL A 37 16.07 -2.83 -6.45
C VAL A 37 16.33 -2.16 -5.10
N GLU A 38 16.16 -2.93 -4.01
CA GLU A 38 16.29 -2.41 -2.64
C GLU A 38 17.63 -2.76 -1.98
N GLY A 39 18.37 -3.69 -2.59
CA GLY A 39 19.75 -4.04 -2.23
C GLY A 39 20.53 -4.38 -3.49
N THR A 40 21.84 -4.57 -3.37
CA THR A 40 22.74 -4.80 -4.52
C THR A 40 22.23 -5.94 -5.40
N GLY A 41 21.69 -5.60 -6.57
CA GLY A 41 21.16 -6.55 -7.55
C GLY A 41 19.96 -7.38 -7.09
N THR A 42 19.31 -7.06 -5.98
CA THR A 42 18.19 -7.85 -5.43
C THR A 42 16.86 -7.13 -5.65
N PRO A 43 16.09 -7.48 -6.71
CA PRO A 43 14.76 -6.95 -6.89
C PRO A 43 13.82 -7.51 -5.83
N SER A 44 13.12 -6.62 -5.13
CA SER A 44 12.10 -6.96 -4.14
C SER A 44 10.74 -6.44 -4.59
N ARG A 45 9.66 -7.17 -4.27
CA ARG A 45 8.30 -6.70 -4.54
C ARG A 45 8.02 -5.44 -3.73
N ILE A 46 7.52 -4.41 -4.40
CA ILE A 46 7.17 -3.15 -3.75
C ILE A 46 5.90 -3.25 -2.90
N ALA A 47 5.06 -4.27 -3.16
CA ALA A 47 3.83 -4.51 -2.42
C ALA A 47 3.73 -5.98 -2.01
N GLN A 48 3.66 -6.23 -0.71
CA GLN A 48 3.47 -7.56 -0.14
C GLN A 48 2.29 -7.53 0.81
N PHE A 49 1.48 -8.59 0.77
CA PHE A 49 0.30 -8.76 1.59
C PHE A 49 0.14 -10.24 1.93
N GLY A 50 -0.06 -10.55 3.21
CA GLY A 50 -0.27 -11.92 3.65
C GLY A 50 -1.00 -11.99 4.98
N ILE A 51 -1.58 -13.16 5.25
CA ILE A 51 -2.20 -13.50 6.52
C ILE A 51 -1.29 -14.51 7.21
N TYR A 52 -0.99 -14.24 8.48
CA TYR A 52 -0.05 -15.03 9.27
C TYR A 52 -0.66 -15.33 10.63
N THR A 53 -0.56 -16.59 11.05
CA THR A 53 -0.95 -17.01 12.39
C THR A 53 0.17 -16.71 13.36
N VAL A 54 -0.14 -15.94 14.41
CA VAL A 54 0.78 -15.68 15.53
C VAL A 54 0.57 -16.75 16.58
N GLU A 55 1.51 -17.69 16.69
CA GLU A 55 1.40 -18.84 17.58
C GLU A 55 1.25 -18.45 19.06
N SER A 56 1.94 -17.39 19.50
CA SER A 56 1.96 -16.98 20.91
C SER A 56 0.59 -16.62 21.46
N ASN A 57 -0.37 -16.27 20.62
CA ASN A 57 -1.74 -15.94 21.02
C ASN A 57 -2.81 -16.61 20.14
N ASN A 58 -2.41 -17.51 19.23
CA ASN A 58 -3.26 -18.21 18.27
C ASN A 58 -4.22 -17.27 17.49
N THR A 59 -3.72 -16.11 17.05
CA THR A 59 -4.50 -15.15 16.26
C THR A 59 -3.94 -15.00 14.85
N ASP A 60 -4.83 -14.89 13.86
CA ASP A 60 -4.46 -14.51 12.51
C ASP A 60 -4.29 -12.99 12.40
N ARG A 61 -3.21 -12.57 11.75
CA ARG A 61 -2.89 -11.15 11.52
C ARG A 61 -2.60 -10.90 10.06
N VAL A 62 -3.05 -9.75 9.57
CA VAL A 62 -2.60 -9.23 8.29
C VAL A 62 -1.22 -8.61 8.49
N ILE A 63 -0.26 -9.05 7.69
CA ILE A 63 1.06 -8.44 7.60
C ILE A 63 1.24 -7.95 6.16
N MET A 64 1.69 -6.71 6.04
CA MET A 64 1.91 -6.07 4.74
C MET A 64 3.16 -5.22 4.74
N ARG A 65 3.75 -5.06 3.56
CA ARG A 65 4.91 -4.23 3.31
C ARG A 65 4.68 -3.44 2.03
N GLN A 66 4.85 -2.12 2.11
CA GLN A 66 4.78 -1.21 0.97
C GLN A 66 6.09 -0.44 0.86
N SER A 67 6.68 -0.45 -0.33
CA SER A 67 7.92 0.26 -0.67
C SER A 67 7.56 1.30 -1.73
N LEU A 68 7.42 2.54 -1.28
CA LEU A 68 6.97 3.65 -2.10
C LEU A 68 8.13 4.64 -2.22
N ALA A 69 8.48 4.99 -3.46
CA ALA A 69 9.51 6.00 -3.70
C ALA A 69 9.02 7.36 -3.20
N LEU A 70 9.92 8.09 -2.56
CA LEU A 70 9.70 9.47 -2.15
C LEU A 70 10.36 10.40 -3.17
N ASP A 71 9.82 11.60 -3.32
CA ASP A 71 10.48 12.68 -4.03
C ASP A 71 11.84 13.00 -3.40
N PRO A 72 12.89 13.33 -4.19
CA PRO A 72 14.24 13.56 -3.65
C PRO A 72 14.30 14.64 -2.57
N ASP A 73 13.41 15.64 -2.66
CA ASP A 73 13.37 16.79 -1.77
C ASP A 73 12.45 16.59 -0.56
N TYR A 74 11.92 15.37 -0.32
CA TYR A 74 10.97 15.09 0.78
C TYR A 74 11.48 15.50 2.17
N ALA A 75 12.80 15.57 2.34
CA ALA A 75 13.44 15.91 3.60
C ALA A 75 13.54 17.43 3.84
N ILE A 76 13.37 18.25 2.81
CA ILE A 76 13.59 19.70 2.85
C ILE A 76 12.38 20.53 2.43
N ASP A 77 11.35 19.91 1.84
CA ASP A 77 10.18 20.63 1.32
C ASP A 77 9.15 21.03 2.38
N GLY A 78 9.23 20.44 3.58
CA GLY A 78 8.35 20.71 4.72
C GLY A 78 6.93 20.19 4.58
N LYS A 79 6.62 19.37 3.56
CA LYS A 79 5.29 18.80 3.36
C LYS A 79 5.08 17.52 4.17
N PRO A 80 3.82 17.16 4.47
CA PRO A 80 3.52 15.84 5.01
C PRO A 80 4.07 14.72 4.13
N ILE A 81 4.55 13.63 4.74
CA ILE A 81 5.27 12.59 3.99
C ILE A 81 4.43 11.93 2.89
N TRP A 82 3.11 11.86 3.06
CA TRP A 82 2.20 11.30 2.05
C TRP A 82 2.07 12.17 0.79
N GLU A 83 2.43 13.46 0.86
CA GLU A 83 2.45 14.35 -0.31
C GLU A 83 3.73 14.21 -1.14
N ASN A 84 4.76 13.57 -0.59
CA ASN A 84 6.03 13.31 -1.26
C ASN A 84 6.11 11.91 -1.88
N VAL A 85 5.03 11.13 -1.83
CA VAL A 85 5.00 9.77 -2.39
C VAL A 85 4.82 9.82 -3.91
N GLN A 86 5.75 9.21 -4.63
CA GLN A 86 5.69 9.11 -6.07
C GLN A 86 4.62 8.12 -6.56
N GLN A 87 4.02 8.44 -7.70
CA GLN A 87 3.05 7.56 -8.33
C GLN A 87 3.70 6.28 -8.84
N VAL A 88 3.14 5.14 -8.43
CA VAL A 88 3.58 3.82 -8.90
C VAL A 88 2.79 3.35 -10.13
N SER A 89 1.47 3.57 -10.15
CA SER A 89 0.59 3.10 -11.22
C SER A 89 -0.53 4.11 -11.51
N THR A 90 -1.02 4.16 -12.74
CA THR A 90 -2.20 4.93 -13.17
C THR A 90 -3.46 4.08 -13.31
N GLU A 91 -3.36 2.77 -13.06
CA GLU A 91 -4.48 1.83 -13.17
C GLU A 91 -5.62 2.19 -12.20
N ALA A 92 -6.85 1.93 -12.64
CA ALA A 92 -8.04 2.11 -11.82
C ALA A 92 -8.06 1.09 -10.67
N ILE A 93 -8.65 1.48 -9.54
CA ILE A 93 -8.84 0.57 -8.39
C ILE A 93 -9.69 -0.63 -8.84
N PRO A 94 -9.28 -1.89 -8.57
CA PRO A 94 -10.04 -3.06 -8.98
C PRO A 94 -11.44 -3.07 -8.36
N SER A 95 -12.43 -3.55 -9.12
CA SER A 95 -13.85 -3.44 -8.75
C SER A 95 -14.19 -4.10 -7.42
N GLU A 96 -13.45 -5.14 -7.02
CA GLU A 96 -13.66 -5.83 -5.74
C GLU A 96 -13.31 -4.98 -4.50
N PHE A 97 -12.65 -3.84 -4.68
CA PHE A 97 -12.33 -2.89 -3.61
C PHE A 97 -13.28 -1.69 -3.59
N LEU A 98 -14.20 -1.58 -4.56
CA LEU A 98 -15.17 -0.48 -4.65
C LEU A 98 -16.45 -0.81 -3.85
N PRO A 99 -17.25 0.21 -3.48
CA PRO A 99 -18.51 0.02 -2.74
C PRO A 99 -19.58 -0.77 -3.51
#